data_AF-A0A2C1LGY6-F1
#
_entry.id   AF-A0A2C1LGY6-F1
#
_cell.length_a   1.000
_cell.length_b   1.000
_cell.length_c   1.000
_cell.angle_alpha   90.00
_cell.angle_beta   90.00
_cell.angle_gamma   90.00
#
_symmetry.space_group_name_H-M   'P 1'
#
loop_
_entity.id
_entity.type
_entity.pdbx_description
1 polymer ?
#
loop_
_entity_poly.entity_id
_entity_poly.type
_entity_poly.pdbx_seq_one_letter_code
_entity_poly.pdbx_strand_id
1 'polypeptide(L)'
;MNQEFTLAELVKKYGTKAQKASLKRNKGNLTGKEFILLIKSVEQEWESYTVEGRGSKRIITCSGKRSKKAKRIDNRSNNGKGQLVGEFELNSLVVNYLIQNDNKVRPMSATKWIAELGIIDGKFFGALYGARGIHLEKLQEQFSKRVKNYNKADSDIEMLDEFLQISLKNMKSSLISVFNKLVKAKIIIYQKERWGCTIKNNHRKLTRNEIKEIASIRRILLTAHGIKGNDLFKTNKKEVKDFKKEFDEQLTERLGLKFDYDAHFCVLQDSDLGIRDYLDRLQEKGELEFTHRLTEEYAIIVTEMFKDMHSQHSLVLAKGREMNTTNKSDTARVKCLKIMKQYAPMWELLLKYFRCMSSMKSSSSRIKEN
;
A
#
# COMPACT_ATOMS: atom_id res chain seq x y z
N MET A 1 31.24 -24.84 -28.07
CA MET A 1 31.48 -25.75 -26.93
C MET A 1 30.30 -25.68 -26.00
N ASN A 2 29.74 -26.83 -25.63
CA ASN A 2 28.60 -26.93 -24.73
C ASN A 2 29.11 -27.29 -23.33
N GLN A 3 28.46 -26.80 -22.28
CA GLN A 3 28.78 -27.12 -20.91
C GLN A 3 27.52 -27.47 -20.13
N GLU A 4 27.53 -28.64 -19.50
CA GLU A 4 26.41 -29.11 -18.68
C GLU A 4 26.63 -28.76 -17.21
N PHE A 5 25.53 -28.41 -16.54
CA PHE A 5 25.50 -28.14 -15.12
C PHE A 5 24.29 -28.81 -14.49
N THR A 6 24.46 -29.38 -13.30
CA THR A 6 23.34 -29.60 -12.39
C THR A 6 22.82 -28.26 -11.85
N LEU A 7 21.59 -28.22 -11.35
CA LEU A 7 21.04 -27.02 -10.70
C LEU A 7 21.94 -26.51 -9.56
N ALA A 8 22.54 -27.40 -8.78
CA ALA A 8 23.41 -27.04 -7.66
C ALA A 8 24.70 -26.35 -8.15
N GLU A 9 25.32 -26.88 -9.19
CA GLU A 9 26.53 -26.30 -9.79
C GLU A 9 26.24 -24.94 -10.44
N LEU A 10 25.12 -24.85 -11.16
CA LEU A 10 24.69 -23.61 -11.80
C LEU A 10 24.44 -22.51 -10.76
N VAL A 11 23.78 -22.84 -9.64
CA VAL A 11 23.58 -21.90 -8.51
C VAL A 11 24.89 -21.55 -7.82
N LYS A 12 25.82 -22.49 -7.67
CA LYS A 12 27.14 -22.21 -7.09
C LYS A 12 27.88 -21.17 -7.92
N LYS A 13 27.85 -21.33 -9.25
CA LYS A 13 28.59 -20.51 -10.21
C LYS A 13 27.94 -19.16 -10.52
N TYR A 14 26.62 -19.13 -10.76
CA TYR A 14 25.91 -17.93 -11.22
C TYR A 14 24.85 -17.40 -10.24
N GLY A 15 24.56 -18.14 -9.16
CA GLY A 15 23.52 -17.79 -8.20
C GLY A 15 23.93 -16.70 -7.19
N THR A 16 22.97 -15.86 -6.83
CA THR A 16 23.07 -14.89 -5.72
C THR A 16 23.15 -15.56 -4.35
N LYS A 17 23.57 -14.82 -3.32
CA LYS A 17 23.54 -15.31 -1.92
C LYS A 17 22.15 -15.82 -1.51
N ALA A 18 21.09 -15.14 -1.95
CA ALA A 18 19.70 -15.53 -1.67
C ALA A 18 19.33 -16.86 -2.35
N GLN A 19 19.69 -17.05 -3.62
CA GLN A 19 19.44 -18.32 -4.34
C GLN A 19 20.23 -19.48 -3.74
N LYS A 20 21.48 -19.25 -3.32
CA LYS A 20 22.30 -20.24 -2.59
C LYS A 20 21.63 -20.66 -1.27
N ALA A 21 21.09 -19.71 -0.51
CA ALA A 21 20.34 -20.01 0.71
C ALA A 21 19.02 -20.74 0.42
N SER A 22 18.29 -20.34 -0.63
CA SER A 22 17.03 -20.96 -1.01
C SER A 22 17.21 -22.40 -1.46
N LEU A 23 18.26 -22.69 -2.22
CA LEU A 23 18.61 -24.06 -2.64
C LEU A 23 18.80 -25.00 -1.43
N LYS A 24 19.50 -24.52 -0.38
CA LYS A 24 19.68 -25.29 0.87
C LYS A 24 18.35 -25.51 1.58
N ARG A 25 17.55 -24.46 1.73
CA ARG A 25 16.24 -24.52 2.40
C ARG A 25 15.24 -25.44 1.69
N ASN A 26 15.26 -25.47 0.36
CA ASN A 26 14.29 -26.18 -0.47
C ASN A 26 14.83 -27.54 -0.96
N LYS A 27 15.69 -28.20 -0.18
CA LYS A 27 16.22 -29.55 -0.46
C LYS A 27 16.78 -29.71 -1.89
N GLY A 28 17.59 -28.75 -2.33
CA GLY A 28 18.26 -28.81 -3.63
C GLY A 28 17.46 -28.26 -4.81
N ASN A 29 16.35 -27.55 -4.57
CA ASN A 29 15.53 -26.95 -5.62
C ASN A 29 15.39 -25.42 -5.46
N LEU A 30 14.98 -24.75 -6.54
CA LEU A 30 14.58 -23.34 -6.54
C LEU A 30 13.10 -23.21 -6.89
N THR A 31 12.45 -22.17 -6.37
CA THR A 31 11.12 -21.78 -6.85
C THR A 31 11.19 -21.32 -8.31
N GLY A 32 10.08 -21.36 -9.05
CA GLY A 32 10.06 -20.96 -10.47
C GLY A 32 10.60 -19.55 -10.70
N LYS A 33 10.25 -18.59 -9.83
CA LYS A 33 10.75 -17.21 -9.90
C LYS A 33 12.26 -17.13 -9.69
N GLU A 34 12.79 -17.85 -8.69
CA GLU A 34 14.22 -17.88 -8.40
C GLU A 34 15.03 -18.55 -9.52
N PHE A 35 14.48 -19.60 -10.13
CA PHE A 35 15.09 -20.28 -11.28
C PHE A 35 15.14 -19.37 -12.51
N ILE A 36 14.04 -18.69 -12.85
CA ILE A 36 14.02 -17.71 -13.94
C ILE A 36 15.08 -16.62 -13.72
N LEU A 37 15.21 -16.11 -12.49
CA LEU A 37 16.23 -15.11 -12.18
C LEU A 37 17.67 -15.63 -12.33
N LEU A 38 17.92 -16.91 -12.02
CA LEU A 38 19.21 -17.57 -12.21
C LEU A 38 19.53 -17.69 -13.71
N ILE A 39 18.58 -18.16 -14.51
CA ILE A 39 18.73 -18.29 -15.96
C ILE A 39 19.03 -16.94 -16.62
N LYS A 40 18.38 -15.86 -16.18
CA LYS A 40 18.72 -14.50 -16.65
C LYS A 40 20.18 -14.11 -16.40
N SER A 41 20.85 -14.68 -15.39
CA SER A 41 22.28 -14.47 -15.16
C SER A 41 23.14 -15.39 -16.04
N VAL A 42 22.64 -16.58 -16.37
CA VAL A 42 23.29 -17.50 -17.32
C VAL A 42 23.27 -16.92 -18.74
N GLU A 43 22.15 -16.36 -19.19
CA GLU A 43 22.00 -15.72 -20.52
C GLU A 43 22.93 -14.52 -20.73
N GLN A 44 23.47 -13.93 -19.64
CA GLN A 44 24.51 -12.90 -19.77
C GLN A 44 25.87 -13.49 -20.17
N GLU A 45 26.14 -14.73 -19.80
CA GLU A 45 27.43 -15.40 -19.98
C GLU A 45 27.41 -16.38 -21.16
N TRP A 46 26.22 -16.82 -21.58
CA TRP A 46 26.01 -17.84 -22.61
C TRP A 46 24.99 -17.36 -23.65
N GLU A 47 25.12 -17.84 -24.88
CA GLU A 47 24.22 -17.49 -25.98
C GLU A 47 22.88 -18.20 -25.88
N SER A 48 22.89 -19.45 -25.45
CA SER A 48 21.69 -20.26 -25.30
C SER A 48 21.82 -21.26 -24.15
N TYR A 49 20.67 -21.77 -23.70
CA TYR A 49 20.59 -22.84 -22.73
C TYR A 49 19.41 -23.76 -23.06
N THR A 50 19.52 -25.02 -22.68
CA THR A 50 18.42 -25.98 -22.61
C THR A 50 18.28 -26.50 -21.19
N VAL A 51 17.07 -26.91 -20.81
CA VAL A 51 16.80 -27.46 -19.48
C VAL A 51 16.05 -28.77 -19.64
N GLU A 52 16.65 -29.83 -19.12
CA GLU A 52 16.03 -31.15 -19.05
C GLU A 52 15.76 -31.52 -17.59
N GLY A 53 14.74 -32.36 -17.38
CA GLY A 53 14.32 -32.78 -16.04
C GLY A 53 13.52 -31.73 -15.26
N ARG A 54 13.24 -32.02 -13.98
CA ARG A 54 12.41 -31.18 -13.10
C ARG A 54 13.00 -31.07 -11.69
N GLY A 55 12.70 -29.95 -11.03
CA GLY A 55 13.05 -29.72 -9.63
C GLY A 55 14.57 -29.70 -9.39
N SER A 56 15.03 -30.50 -8.43
CA SER A 56 16.45 -30.68 -8.11
C SER A 56 17.21 -31.50 -9.15
N LYS A 57 16.51 -32.28 -9.99
CA LYS A 57 17.09 -33.15 -11.03
C LYS A 57 17.26 -32.44 -12.38
N ARG A 58 17.25 -31.10 -12.40
CA ARG A 58 17.44 -30.35 -13.65
C ARG A 58 18.89 -30.44 -14.11
N ILE A 59 19.06 -30.74 -15.38
CA ILE A 59 20.32 -30.60 -16.12
C ILE A 59 20.18 -29.40 -17.04
N ILE A 60 21.14 -28.48 -16.96
CA ILE A 60 21.15 -27.23 -17.71
C ILE A 60 22.36 -27.24 -18.63
N THR A 61 22.12 -27.38 -19.93
CA THR A 61 23.16 -27.37 -20.95
C THR A 61 23.27 -25.97 -21.52
N CYS A 62 24.42 -25.33 -21.36
CA CYS A 62 24.69 -23.98 -21.84
C CYS A 62 25.62 -24.04 -23.06
N SER A 63 25.33 -23.24 -24.08
CA SER A 63 26.06 -23.22 -25.35
C SER A 63 26.43 -21.80 -25.76
N GLY A 64 27.56 -21.66 -26.47
CA GLY A 64 28.07 -20.38 -26.96
C GLY A 64 28.49 -19.44 -25.82
N LYS A 65 29.55 -19.80 -25.08
CA LYS A 65 30.07 -18.95 -24.01
C LYS A 65 30.53 -17.62 -24.60
N ARG A 66 29.98 -16.52 -24.10
CA ARG A 66 30.25 -15.17 -24.59
C ARG A 66 31.61 -14.69 -24.10
N SER A 67 32.34 -13.98 -24.96
CA SER A 67 33.62 -13.32 -24.61
C SER A 67 33.44 -12.09 -23.72
N LYS A 68 32.26 -11.45 -23.80
CA LYS A 68 31.83 -10.35 -22.92
C LYS A 68 30.42 -10.61 -22.42
N LYS A 69 30.15 -10.22 -21.18
CA LYS A 69 28.80 -10.36 -20.60
C LYS A 69 27.78 -9.56 -21.40
N ALA A 70 26.72 -10.21 -21.84
CA ALA A 70 25.59 -9.52 -22.43
C ALA A 70 24.85 -8.68 -21.37
N LYS A 71 24.25 -7.57 -21.81
CA LYS A 71 23.34 -6.80 -20.96
C LYS A 71 22.19 -7.71 -20.55
N ARG A 72 21.86 -7.69 -19.26
CA ARG A 72 20.73 -8.44 -18.74
C ARG A 72 19.46 -7.95 -19.41
N ILE A 73 18.74 -8.84 -20.08
CA ILE A 73 17.44 -8.53 -20.66
C ILE A 73 16.43 -8.39 -19.52
N ASP A 74 16.08 -7.15 -19.22
CA ASP A 74 15.07 -6.81 -18.23
C ASP A 74 13.84 -6.23 -18.93
N ASN A 75 12.97 -7.11 -19.43
CA ASN A 75 11.69 -6.74 -20.04
C ASN A 75 10.65 -6.24 -19.01
N ARG A 76 11.07 -5.90 -17.78
CA ARG A 76 10.18 -5.20 -16.84
C ARG A 76 9.94 -3.81 -17.41
N SER A 77 8.76 -3.58 -17.94
CA SER A 77 8.29 -2.24 -18.23
C SER A 77 8.40 -1.42 -16.93
N ASN A 78 9.27 -0.41 -16.97
CA ASN A 78 9.41 0.65 -15.99
C ASN A 78 9.94 0.30 -14.58
N ASN A 79 10.32 -0.93 -14.23
CA ASN A 79 10.87 -1.26 -12.89
C ASN A 79 10.04 -0.68 -11.70
N GLY A 80 8.72 -0.53 -11.86
CA GLY A 80 7.84 0.07 -10.86
C GLY A 80 7.66 1.60 -10.94
N LYS A 81 8.30 2.28 -11.89
CA LYS A 81 8.06 3.69 -12.22
C LYS A 81 6.67 3.85 -12.85
N GLY A 82 5.87 4.78 -12.32
CA GLY A 82 4.49 5.01 -12.74
C GLY A 82 3.46 3.97 -12.26
N GLN A 83 3.83 3.06 -11.35
CA GLN A 83 2.87 2.09 -10.75
C GLN A 83 2.05 2.69 -9.61
N LEU A 84 2.55 3.76 -8.98
CA LEU A 84 1.83 4.46 -7.92
C LEU A 84 1.01 5.59 -8.53
N VAL A 85 -0.29 5.57 -8.27
CA VAL A 85 -1.20 6.63 -8.70
C VAL A 85 -0.91 7.89 -7.89
N GLY A 86 -0.69 9.00 -8.60
CA GLY A 86 -0.39 10.29 -7.98
C GLY A 86 0.97 10.34 -7.28
N GLU A 87 1.96 9.58 -7.77
CA GLU A 87 3.28 9.49 -7.13
C GLU A 87 3.99 10.83 -7.03
N PHE A 88 3.98 11.59 -8.13
CA PHE A 88 4.61 12.91 -8.22
C PHE A 88 4.00 13.85 -7.18
N GLU A 89 2.67 13.90 -7.13
CA GLU A 89 1.93 14.74 -6.21
C GLU A 89 2.20 14.34 -4.77
N LEU A 90 2.15 13.03 -4.46
CA LEU A 90 2.34 12.55 -3.09
C LEU A 90 3.77 12.76 -2.59
N ASN A 91 4.79 12.57 -3.44
CA ASN A 91 6.17 12.93 -3.13
C ASN A 91 6.28 14.43 -2.81
N SER A 92 5.67 15.28 -3.65
CA SER A 92 5.69 16.75 -3.49
C SER A 92 5.06 17.18 -2.17
N LEU A 93 3.90 16.62 -1.83
CA LEU A 93 3.17 16.92 -0.59
C LEU A 93 3.96 16.49 0.65
N VAL A 94 4.58 15.30 0.63
CA VAL A 94 5.40 14.83 1.75
C VAL A 94 6.58 15.76 2.00
N VAL A 95 7.34 16.09 0.96
CA VAL A 95 8.51 16.98 1.08
C VAL A 95 8.09 18.37 1.53
N ASN A 96 7.03 18.93 0.94
CA ASN A 96 6.48 20.22 1.34
C ASN A 96 6.06 20.25 2.81
N TYR A 97 5.35 19.22 3.29
CA TYR A 97 4.95 19.13 4.68
C TYR A 97 6.16 19.13 5.63
N LEU A 98 7.24 18.43 5.29
CA LEU A 98 8.46 18.43 6.09
C LEU A 98 9.14 19.80 6.12
N ILE A 99 9.19 20.49 4.97
CA ILE A 99 9.74 21.86 4.85
C ILE A 99 8.92 22.84 5.68
N GLN A 100 7.60 22.83 5.56
CA GLN A 100 6.69 23.75 6.28
C GLN A 100 6.73 23.55 7.80
N ASN A 101 7.08 22.34 8.26
CA ASN A 101 7.20 22.03 9.68
C ASN A 101 8.65 22.14 10.20
N ASP A 102 9.59 22.69 9.43
CA ASP A 102 11.01 22.78 9.79
C ASP A 102 11.60 21.45 10.29
N ASN A 103 11.21 20.33 9.69
CA ASN A 103 11.53 18.98 10.16
C ASN A 103 11.10 18.64 11.61
N LYS A 104 10.31 19.46 12.29
CA LYS A 104 9.79 19.22 13.65
C LYS A 104 8.57 18.30 13.63
N VAL A 105 8.69 17.16 12.94
CA VAL A 105 7.59 16.21 12.75
C VAL A 105 7.68 15.09 13.78
N ARG A 106 6.60 14.87 14.54
CA ARG A 106 6.50 13.75 15.49
C ARG A 106 6.09 12.45 14.77
N PRO A 107 6.52 11.27 15.26
CA PRO A 107 6.04 10.00 14.71
C PRO A 107 4.50 9.91 14.81
N MET A 108 3.85 9.54 13.72
CA MET A 108 2.39 9.45 13.67
C MET A 108 1.91 8.29 12.79
N SER A 109 0.65 7.87 12.94
CA SER A 109 0.11 6.78 12.13
C SER A 109 0.02 7.20 10.65
N ALA A 110 0.02 6.22 9.73
CA ALA A 110 -0.16 6.53 8.31
C ALA A 110 -1.51 7.22 8.02
N THR A 111 -2.57 6.93 8.80
CA THR A 111 -3.84 7.66 8.69
C THR A 111 -3.65 9.14 9.04
N LYS A 112 -2.91 9.44 10.12
CA LYS A 112 -2.67 10.83 10.55
C LYS A 112 -1.83 11.57 9.51
N TRP A 113 -0.79 10.95 8.95
CA TRP A 113 -0.05 11.50 7.82
C TRP A 113 -0.95 11.87 6.64
N ILE A 114 -1.84 10.98 6.20
CA ILE A 114 -2.77 11.25 5.09
C ILE A 114 -3.68 12.46 5.41
N ALA A 115 -4.11 12.61 6.66
CA ALA A 115 -4.90 13.76 7.10
C ALA A 115 -4.08 15.07 7.13
N GLU A 116 -2.85 15.02 7.66
CA GLU A 116 -1.92 16.16 7.68
C GLU A 116 -1.54 16.66 6.28
N LEU A 117 -1.48 15.75 5.30
CA LEU A 117 -1.27 16.08 3.89
C LEU A 117 -2.54 16.61 3.19
N GLY A 118 -3.68 16.72 3.89
CA GLY A 118 -4.94 17.21 3.33
C GLY A 118 -5.61 16.25 2.34
N ILE A 119 -5.13 15.01 2.23
CA ILE A 119 -5.64 14.00 1.29
C ILE A 119 -7.04 13.52 1.72
N ILE A 120 -7.27 13.41 3.04
CA ILE A 120 -8.59 13.15 3.63
C ILE A 120 -8.97 14.28 4.59
N ASP A 121 -10.27 14.57 4.68
CA ASP A 121 -10.80 15.58 5.57
C ASP A 121 -11.28 15.00 6.91
N GLY A 122 -11.71 15.89 7.82
CA GLY A 122 -12.26 15.49 9.12
C GLY A 122 -13.52 14.63 9.01
N LYS A 123 -14.27 14.71 7.90
CA LYS A 123 -15.46 13.88 7.67
C LYS A 123 -15.06 12.44 7.39
N PHE A 124 -14.10 12.21 6.49
CA PHE A 124 -13.56 10.87 6.23
C PHE A 124 -12.93 10.32 7.51
N PHE A 125 -12.13 11.13 8.22
CA PHE A 125 -11.48 10.72 9.46
C PHE A 125 -12.50 10.33 10.56
N GLY A 126 -13.54 11.14 10.77
CA GLY A 126 -14.61 10.84 11.73
C GLY A 126 -15.37 9.55 11.38
N ALA A 127 -15.66 9.34 10.09
CA ALA A 127 -16.30 8.12 9.61
C ALA A 127 -15.41 6.88 9.84
N LEU A 128 -14.08 6.98 9.78
CA LEU A 128 -13.21 5.84 10.08
C LEU A 128 -13.34 5.34 11.52
N TYR A 129 -13.52 6.24 12.50
CA TYR A 129 -13.33 5.93 13.92
C TYR A 129 -14.59 5.94 14.78
N GLY A 130 -15.76 6.31 14.26
CA GLY A 130 -17.00 6.16 15.04
C GLY A 130 -18.26 6.80 14.46
N ALA A 131 -18.13 7.78 13.54
CA ALA A 131 -19.27 8.56 13.07
C ALA A 131 -20.01 7.95 11.87
N ARG A 132 -19.81 6.66 11.52
CA ARG A 132 -20.36 6.08 10.28
C ARG A 132 -21.87 6.18 10.18
N GLY A 133 -22.58 5.87 11.27
CA GLY A 133 -24.05 5.95 11.31
C GLY A 133 -24.58 7.36 11.03
N ILE A 134 -23.88 8.39 11.51
CA ILE A 134 -24.24 9.81 11.29
C ILE A 134 -24.19 10.18 9.80
N HIS A 135 -23.29 9.55 9.05
CA HIS A 135 -23.14 9.80 7.62
C HIS A 135 -24.09 8.97 6.76
N LEU A 136 -24.59 7.84 7.28
CA LEU A 136 -25.33 6.86 6.50
C LEU A 136 -26.62 7.45 5.92
N GLU A 137 -27.43 8.13 6.72
CA GLU A 137 -28.71 8.68 6.25
C GLU A 137 -28.53 9.66 5.09
N LYS A 138 -27.60 10.62 5.22
CA LYS A 138 -27.26 11.59 4.16
C LYS A 138 -26.73 10.91 2.90
N LEU A 139 -25.99 9.81 3.05
CA LEU A 139 -25.51 9.02 1.91
C LEU A 139 -26.65 8.29 1.21
N GLN A 140 -27.55 7.67 1.98
CA GLN A 140 -28.72 6.97 1.45
C GLN A 140 -29.64 7.94 0.67
N GLU A 141 -29.82 9.18 1.14
CA GLU A 141 -30.52 10.22 0.37
C GLU A 141 -29.86 10.49 -1.00
N GLN A 142 -28.53 10.55 -1.05
CA GLN A 142 -27.80 10.74 -2.31
C GLN A 142 -27.89 9.52 -3.21
N PHE A 143 -27.86 8.31 -2.63
CA PHE A 143 -28.03 7.06 -3.36
C PHE A 143 -29.43 6.98 -3.99
N SER A 144 -30.50 7.26 -3.23
CA SER A 144 -31.88 7.28 -3.73
C SER A 144 -32.08 8.23 -4.91
N LYS A 145 -31.38 9.37 -4.94
CA LYS A 145 -31.50 10.35 -6.02
C LYS A 145 -30.73 9.98 -7.29
N ARG A 146 -29.67 9.16 -7.20
CA ARG A 146 -28.68 9.00 -8.29
C ARG A 146 -28.40 7.56 -8.70
N VAL A 147 -28.79 6.58 -7.90
CA VAL A 147 -28.57 5.16 -8.17
C VAL A 147 -29.89 4.54 -8.60
N LYS A 148 -29.93 4.04 -9.83
CA LYS A 148 -31.14 3.43 -10.42
C LYS A 148 -31.59 2.22 -9.61
N ASN A 149 -32.90 2.14 -9.31
CA ASN A 149 -33.54 1.05 -8.56
C ASN A 149 -32.93 0.82 -7.17
N TYR A 150 -32.37 1.86 -6.55
CA TYR A 150 -31.75 1.74 -5.24
C TYR A 150 -32.78 1.36 -4.17
N ASN A 151 -32.49 0.26 -3.47
CA ASN A 151 -33.28 -0.20 -2.34
C ASN A 151 -32.55 0.14 -1.04
N LYS A 152 -33.02 1.17 -0.33
CA LYS A 152 -32.43 1.65 0.94
C LYS A 152 -32.43 0.54 1.98
N ALA A 153 -31.29 0.30 2.62
CA ALA A 153 -31.18 -0.67 3.70
C ALA A 153 -30.12 -0.23 4.73
N ASP A 154 -30.34 -0.51 6.01
CA ASP A 154 -29.36 -0.20 7.07
C ASP A 154 -28.03 -0.93 6.85
N SER A 155 -28.07 -2.09 6.18
CA SER A 155 -26.88 -2.83 5.77
C SER A 155 -26.00 -2.09 4.75
N ASP A 156 -26.42 -0.93 4.22
CA ASP A 156 -25.54 -0.03 3.46
C ASP A 156 -24.33 0.47 4.26
N ILE A 157 -24.40 0.37 5.59
CA ILE A 157 -23.24 0.57 6.47
C ILE A 157 -22.07 -0.36 6.11
N GLU A 158 -22.33 -1.56 5.59
CA GLU A 158 -21.32 -2.51 5.15
C GLU A 158 -20.58 -2.03 3.90
N MET A 159 -21.31 -1.40 2.96
CA MET A 159 -20.70 -0.74 1.81
C MET A 159 -19.80 0.41 2.30
N LEU A 160 -20.35 1.28 3.16
CA LEU A 160 -19.59 2.42 3.68
C LEU A 160 -18.30 1.97 4.38
N ASP A 161 -18.35 0.92 5.22
CA ASP A 161 -17.14 0.37 5.84
C ASP A 161 -16.15 -0.16 4.79
N GLU A 162 -16.61 -0.96 3.82
CA GLU A 162 -15.74 -1.46 2.76
C GLU A 162 -15.05 -0.32 1.98
N PHE A 163 -15.81 0.73 1.63
CA PHE A 163 -15.28 1.92 0.97
C PHE A 163 -14.18 2.59 1.78
N LEU A 164 -14.43 2.86 3.06
CA LEU A 164 -13.49 3.55 3.95
C LEU A 164 -12.21 2.71 4.13
N GLN A 165 -12.36 1.40 4.37
CA GLN A 165 -11.22 0.51 4.60
C GLN A 165 -10.34 0.35 3.36
N ILE A 166 -10.93 0.10 2.19
CA ILE A 166 -10.19 -0.07 0.94
C ILE A 166 -9.53 1.24 0.52
N SER A 167 -10.26 2.35 0.55
CA SER A 167 -9.72 3.66 0.17
C SER A 167 -8.54 4.05 1.06
N LEU A 168 -8.69 3.90 2.38
CA LEU A 168 -7.60 4.19 3.31
C LEU A 168 -6.42 3.25 3.13
N LYS A 169 -6.66 1.94 2.92
CA LYS A 169 -5.59 0.97 2.68
C LYS A 169 -4.74 1.36 1.48
N ASN A 170 -5.37 1.73 0.37
CA ASN A 170 -4.67 2.12 -0.85
C ASN A 170 -3.82 3.38 -0.63
N MET A 171 -4.40 4.43 -0.04
CA MET A 171 -3.67 5.66 0.29
C MET A 171 -2.48 5.38 1.22
N LYS A 172 -2.66 4.55 2.25
CA LYS A 172 -1.57 4.14 3.16
C LYS A 172 -0.47 3.41 2.40
N SER A 173 -0.82 2.45 1.55
CA SER A 173 0.16 1.72 0.75
C SER A 173 0.95 2.65 -0.18
N SER A 174 0.29 3.61 -0.83
CA SER A 174 0.96 4.62 -1.65
C SER A 174 1.92 5.49 -0.85
N LEU A 175 1.49 6.00 0.31
CA LEU A 175 2.32 6.83 1.19
C LEU A 175 3.57 6.08 1.67
N ILE A 176 3.42 4.84 2.13
CA ILE A 176 4.58 4.03 2.56
C ILE A 176 5.52 3.75 1.40
N SER A 177 4.99 3.55 0.20
CA SER A 177 5.83 3.38 -0.99
C SER A 177 6.62 4.65 -1.32
N VAL A 178 5.98 5.82 -1.23
CA VAL A 178 6.61 7.15 -1.36
C VAL A 178 7.73 7.34 -0.33
N PHE A 179 7.50 7.07 0.94
CA PHE A 179 8.56 7.16 1.97
C PHE A 179 9.77 6.29 1.60
N ASN A 180 9.55 5.05 1.16
CA ASN A 180 10.64 4.18 0.76
C ASN A 180 11.39 4.67 -0.50
N LYS A 181 10.70 5.34 -1.43
CA LYS A 181 11.32 5.91 -2.62
C LYS A 181 12.15 7.15 -2.28
N LEU A 182 11.62 8.05 -1.44
CA LEU A 182 12.34 9.24 -0.97
C LEU A 182 13.60 8.87 -0.16
N VAL A 183 13.56 7.80 0.65
CA VAL A 183 14.76 7.26 1.32
C VAL A 183 15.80 6.78 0.31
N LYS A 184 15.38 6.04 -0.72
CA LYS A 184 16.31 5.53 -1.74
C LYS A 184 16.99 6.67 -2.51
N ALA A 185 16.26 7.76 -2.72
CA ALA A 185 16.76 8.99 -3.29
C ALA A 185 17.55 9.85 -2.29
N LYS A 186 17.72 9.41 -1.04
CA LYS A 186 18.43 10.11 0.04
C LYS A 186 17.85 11.50 0.35
N ILE A 187 16.55 11.68 0.15
CA ILE A 187 15.84 12.95 0.42
C ILE A 187 15.36 12.99 1.86
N ILE A 188 14.92 11.84 2.40
CA ILE A 188 14.40 11.74 3.77
C ILE A 188 15.08 10.63 4.55
N ILE A 189 15.10 10.80 5.87
CA ILE A 189 15.29 9.73 6.83
C ILE A 189 13.89 9.26 7.26
N TYR A 190 13.60 7.97 7.07
CA TYR A 190 12.33 7.36 7.44
C TYR A 190 12.55 6.21 8.43
N GLN A 191 11.86 6.29 9.56
CA GLN A 191 11.83 5.24 10.57
C GLN A 191 10.40 4.80 10.86
N LYS A 192 10.20 3.49 10.83
CA LYS A 192 8.96 2.86 11.30
C LYS A 192 9.11 2.46 12.77
N GLU A 193 8.16 2.88 13.59
CA GLU A 193 8.11 2.60 15.02
C GLU A 193 6.81 1.89 15.41
N ARG A 194 6.83 1.13 16.51
CA ARG A 194 5.61 0.56 17.11
C ARG A 194 5.15 1.42 18.26
N TRP A 195 3.88 1.82 18.22
CA TRP A 195 3.24 2.68 19.20
C TRP A 195 1.98 2.02 19.73
N GLY A 196 1.58 2.37 20.95
CA GLY A 196 0.38 1.88 21.60
C GLY A 196 -0.47 3.04 22.12
N CYS A 197 -1.79 2.88 22.05
CA CYS A 197 -2.74 3.70 22.77
C CYS A 197 -3.06 3.01 24.09
N THR A 198 -2.78 3.67 25.21
CA THR A 198 -3.06 3.14 26.54
C THR A 198 -4.56 3.23 26.88
N ILE A 199 -5.01 2.49 27.89
CA ILE A 199 -6.37 2.60 28.43
C ILE A 199 -6.75 4.03 28.86
N LYS A 200 -5.75 4.85 29.20
CA LYS A 200 -5.89 6.27 29.55
C LYS A 200 -5.85 7.22 28.33
N ASN A 201 -5.97 6.70 27.11
CA ASN A 201 -5.88 7.45 25.85
C ASN A 201 -4.53 8.16 25.59
N ASN A 202 -3.48 7.80 26.31
CA ASN A 202 -2.13 8.29 26.01
C ASN A 202 -1.48 7.45 24.93
N HIS A 203 -0.89 8.11 23.92
CA HIS A 203 -0.16 7.48 22.83
C HIS A 203 1.35 7.52 23.11
N ARG A 204 2.02 6.36 23.08
CA ARG A 204 3.46 6.28 23.28
C ARG A 204 4.12 5.20 22.43
N LYS A 205 5.43 5.35 22.25
CA LYS A 205 6.28 4.29 21.69
C LYS A 205 6.27 3.06 22.60
N LEU A 206 6.21 1.88 22.00
CA LEU A 206 6.27 0.60 22.70
C LEU A 206 7.73 0.19 22.92
N THR A 207 7.98 -0.41 24.07
CA THR A 207 9.27 -1.02 24.40
C THR A 207 9.47 -2.32 23.61
N ARG A 208 10.74 -2.77 23.50
CA ARG A 208 11.05 -4.04 22.84
C ARG A 208 10.35 -5.24 23.49
N ASN A 209 10.15 -5.21 24.81
CA ASN A 209 9.48 -6.29 25.53
C ASN A 209 7.99 -6.32 25.21
N GLU A 210 7.31 -5.17 25.24
CA GLU A 210 5.90 -5.09 24.83
C GLU A 210 5.68 -5.56 23.40
N ILE A 211 6.55 -5.16 22.46
CA ILE A 211 6.45 -5.61 21.06
C ILE A 211 6.58 -7.14 20.96
N LYS A 212 7.46 -7.76 21.75
CA LYS A 212 7.62 -9.22 21.82
C LYS A 212 6.39 -9.88 22.46
N GLU A 213 5.86 -9.31 23.54
CA GLU A 213 4.67 -9.79 24.23
C GLU A 213 3.46 -9.80 23.27
N ILE A 214 3.22 -8.69 22.57
CA ILE A 214 2.13 -8.56 21.59
C ILE A 214 2.26 -9.62 20.48
N ALA A 215 3.47 -9.84 19.97
CA ALA A 215 3.72 -10.87 18.97
C ALA A 215 3.48 -12.29 19.52
N SER A 216 3.79 -12.52 20.81
CA SER A 216 3.54 -13.79 21.50
C SER A 216 2.04 -14.05 21.68
N ILE A 217 1.30 -13.08 22.26
CA ILE A 217 -0.15 -13.13 22.43
C ILE A 217 -0.82 -13.43 21.09
N ARG A 218 -0.44 -12.68 20.04
CA ARG A 218 -0.97 -12.89 18.69
C ARG A 218 -0.73 -14.32 18.19
N ARG A 219 0.48 -14.87 18.37
CA ARG A 219 0.81 -16.23 17.91
C ARG A 219 -0.03 -17.28 18.65
N ILE A 220 -0.14 -17.16 19.98
CA ILE A 220 -0.91 -18.08 20.81
C ILE A 220 -2.37 -18.10 20.38
N LEU A 221 -2.98 -16.91 20.25
CA LEU A 221 -4.39 -16.79 19.86
C LEU A 221 -4.64 -17.26 18.43
N LEU A 222 -3.74 -16.99 17.47
CA LEU A 222 -3.88 -17.52 16.11
C LEU A 222 -3.94 -19.06 16.11
N THR A 223 -3.10 -19.71 16.92
CA THR A 223 -3.11 -21.16 17.09
C THR A 223 -4.39 -21.64 17.78
N ALA A 224 -4.80 -21.01 18.88
CA ALA A 224 -6.01 -21.37 19.63
C ALA A 224 -7.29 -21.30 18.78
N HIS A 225 -7.39 -20.29 17.93
CA HIS A 225 -8.54 -20.08 17.02
C HIS A 225 -8.41 -20.81 15.68
N GLY A 226 -7.33 -21.58 15.47
CA GLY A 226 -7.13 -22.35 14.23
C GLY A 226 -7.04 -21.51 12.96
N ILE A 227 -6.58 -20.25 13.07
CA ILE A 227 -6.51 -19.30 11.95
C ILE A 227 -5.05 -18.94 11.63
N LYS A 228 -4.75 -18.71 10.36
CA LYS A 228 -3.43 -18.20 9.95
C LYS A 228 -3.42 -16.68 10.08
N GLY A 229 -2.24 -16.07 10.20
CA GLY A 229 -2.12 -14.60 10.20
C GLY A 229 -2.72 -13.96 8.95
N ASN A 230 -2.63 -14.64 7.80
CA ASN A 230 -3.28 -14.20 6.58
C ASN A 230 -4.81 -14.29 6.64
N ASP A 231 -5.44 -15.05 7.53
CA ASP A 231 -6.90 -15.11 7.62
C ASP A 231 -7.51 -13.90 8.34
N LEU A 232 -6.71 -13.09 9.03
CA LEU A 232 -7.17 -11.94 9.82
C LEU A 232 -7.91 -10.86 9.01
N PHE A 233 -7.74 -10.84 7.68
CA PHE A 233 -8.51 -9.95 6.81
C PHE A 233 -9.96 -10.41 6.58
N LYS A 234 -10.30 -11.66 6.91
CA LYS A 234 -11.65 -12.23 6.73
C LYS A 234 -12.53 -11.86 7.92
N THR A 235 -12.83 -10.57 8.06
CA THR A 235 -13.53 -9.99 9.23
C THR A 235 -14.92 -10.59 9.50
N ASN A 236 -15.53 -11.21 8.49
CA ASN A 236 -16.83 -11.88 8.62
C ASN A 236 -16.75 -13.29 9.21
N LYS A 237 -15.56 -13.92 9.23
CA LYS A 237 -15.36 -15.27 9.77
C LYS A 237 -15.47 -15.24 11.30
N LYS A 238 -16.26 -16.14 11.89
CA LYS A 238 -16.54 -16.19 13.35
C LYS A 238 -15.24 -16.26 14.16
N GLU A 239 -14.35 -17.16 13.78
CA GLU A 239 -13.07 -17.39 14.46
C GLU A 239 -12.14 -16.16 14.39
N VAL A 240 -12.27 -15.33 13.34
CA VAL A 240 -11.53 -14.06 13.25
C VAL A 240 -12.14 -12.99 14.15
N LYS A 241 -13.46 -12.97 14.33
CA LYS A 241 -14.13 -12.07 15.27
C LYS A 241 -13.78 -12.42 16.71
N ASP A 242 -13.85 -13.71 17.05
CA ASP A 242 -13.52 -14.24 18.37
C ASP A 242 -12.05 -13.97 18.71
N PHE A 243 -11.13 -14.25 17.78
CA PHE A 243 -9.71 -13.90 17.91
C PHE A 243 -9.50 -12.41 18.20
N LYS A 244 -10.18 -11.50 17.48
CA LYS A 244 -9.98 -10.06 17.64
C LYS A 244 -10.43 -9.58 19.01
N LYS A 245 -11.59 -10.05 19.46
CA LYS A 245 -12.14 -9.72 20.78
C LYS A 245 -11.16 -10.15 21.89
N GLU A 246 -10.72 -11.40 21.86
CA GLU A 246 -9.80 -11.93 22.87
C GLU A 246 -8.42 -11.27 22.78
N PHE A 247 -7.95 -10.93 21.58
CA PHE A 247 -6.69 -10.20 21.41
C PHE A 247 -6.74 -8.80 22.05
N ASP A 248 -7.84 -8.06 21.86
CA ASP A 248 -8.02 -6.73 22.45
C ASP A 248 -8.16 -6.80 23.99
N GLU A 249 -8.81 -7.84 24.51
CA GLU A 249 -8.88 -8.14 25.95
C GLU A 249 -7.48 -8.40 26.53
N GLN A 250 -6.69 -9.29 25.91
CA GLN A 250 -5.34 -9.62 26.36
C GLN A 250 -4.38 -8.42 26.28
N LEU A 251 -4.51 -7.55 25.27
CA LEU A 251 -3.77 -6.29 25.18
C LEU A 251 -4.11 -5.36 26.35
N THR A 252 -5.39 -5.28 26.70
CA THR A 252 -5.88 -4.43 27.79
C THR A 252 -5.37 -4.95 29.14
N GLU A 253 -5.57 -6.23 29.42
CA GLU A 253 -5.26 -6.85 30.71
C GLU A 253 -3.76 -6.96 30.98
N ARG A 254 -2.98 -7.42 29.99
CA ARG A 254 -1.54 -7.69 30.20
C ARG A 254 -0.66 -6.47 30.01
N LEU A 255 -1.05 -5.55 29.13
CA LEU A 255 -0.20 -4.46 28.69
C LEU A 255 -0.80 -3.07 28.95
N GLY A 256 -2.05 -2.98 29.40
CA GLY A 256 -2.74 -1.70 29.61
C GLY A 256 -2.96 -0.93 28.31
N LEU A 257 -3.07 -1.63 27.17
CA LEU A 257 -3.21 -1.04 25.83
C LEU A 257 -4.60 -1.28 25.25
N LYS A 258 -5.23 -0.24 24.70
CA LYS A 258 -6.44 -0.36 23.89
C LYS A 258 -6.16 -0.97 22.52
N PHE A 259 -5.06 -0.54 21.90
CA PHE A 259 -4.61 -1.04 20.60
C PHE A 259 -3.17 -0.61 20.35
N ASP A 260 -2.52 -1.28 19.41
CA ASP A 260 -1.20 -0.92 18.92
C ASP A 260 -1.18 -0.64 17.40
N TYR A 261 -0.23 0.18 16.96
CA TYR A 261 -0.16 0.64 15.58
C TYR A 261 1.28 0.96 15.14
N ASP A 262 1.45 1.01 13.83
CA ASP A 262 2.68 1.50 13.21
C ASP A 262 2.66 3.03 13.14
N ALA A 263 3.66 3.66 13.76
CA ALA A 263 3.94 5.07 13.58
C ALA A 263 5.10 5.25 12.59
N HIS A 264 5.02 6.32 11.82
CA HIS A 264 5.96 6.65 10.75
C HIS A 264 6.58 8.00 11.10
N PHE A 265 7.89 7.99 11.29
CA PHE A 265 8.71 9.17 11.50
C PHE A 265 9.48 9.47 10.22
N CYS A 266 9.36 10.69 9.72
CA CYS A 266 10.03 11.17 8.52
C CYS A 266 10.60 12.56 8.80
N VAL A 267 11.85 12.79 8.40
CA VAL A 267 12.48 14.11 8.38
C VAL A 267 13.33 14.24 7.12
N LEU A 268 13.52 15.45 6.63
CA LEU A 268 14.45 15.67 5.51
C LEU A 268 15.86 15.26 5.95
N GLN A 269 16.56 14.58 5.05
CA GLN A 269 17.94 14.22 5.26
C GLN A 269 18.81 15.45 5.00
N ASP A 270 19.59 15.88 5.98
CA ASP A 270 20.51 16.99 5.77
C ASP A 270 21.60 16.60 4.78
N SER A 271 22.04 17.56 3.97
CA SER A 271 23.11 17.39 3.00
C SER A 271 24.17 18.46 3.22
N ASP A 272 25.42 18.19 2.83
CA ASP A 272 26.53 19.14 3.03
C ASP A 272 26.28 20.52 2.37
N LEU A 273 25.37 20.60 1.40
CA LEU A 273 24.97 21.82 0.69
C LEU A 273 23.71 22.48 1.27
N GLY A 274 23.08 21.89 2.29
CA GLY A 274 21.72 22.22 2.70
C GLY A 274 20.66 21.58 1.80
N ILE A 275 19.56 21.12 2.39
CA ILE A 275 18.54 20.34 1.67
C ILE A 275 17.89 21.10 0.49
N ARG A 276 17.71 22.42 0.59
CA ARG A 276 17.08 23.21 -0.48
C ARG A 276 17.95 23.23 -1.73
N ASP A 277 19.24 23.55 -1.57
CA ASP A 277 20.20 23.60 -2.67
C ASP A 277 20.41 22.21 -3.28
N TYR A 278 20.39 21.15 -2.45
CA TYR A 278 20.43 19.78 -2.95
C TYR A 278 19.21 19.45 -3.83
N LEU A 279 18.00 19.78 -3.37
CA LEU A 279 16.78 19.56 -4.14
C LEU A 279 16.74 20.40 -5.42
N ASP A 280 17.15 21.67 -5.35
CA ASP A 280 17.24 22.55 -6.53
C ASP A 280 18.21 21.97 -7.57
N ARG A 281 19.38 21.49 -7.15
CA ARG A 281 20.34 20.84 -8.05
C ARG A 281 19.78 19.58 -8.70
N LEU A 282 19.02 18.77 -7.95
CA LEU A 282 18.36 17.59 -8.53
C LEU A 282 17.25 17.98 -9.52
N GLN A 283 16.51 19.06 -9.22
CA GLN A 283 15.48 19.61 -10.12
C GLN A 283 16.10 20.09 -11.44
N GLU A 284 17.18 20.86 -11.37
CA GLU A 284 17.91 21.39 -12.55
C GLU A 284 18.45 20.27 -13.44
N LYS A 285 18.84 19.14 -12.84
CA LYS A 285 19.30 17.95 -13.57
C LYS A 285 18.17 17.09 -14.12
N GLY A 286 16.91 17.40 -13.82
CA GLY A 286 15.76 16.55 -14.16
C GLY A 286 15.76 15.21 -13.42
N GLU A 287 16.42 15.13 -12.27
CA GLU A 287 16.52 13.93 -11.44
C GLU A 287 15.41 13.84 -10.38
N LEU A 288 14.66 14.94 -10.15
CA LEU A 288 13.47 14.93 -9.30
C LEU A 288 12.21 14.54 -10.07
N GLU A 289 11.48 13.57 -9.50
CA GLU A 289 10.14 13.18 -9.96
C GLU A 289 9.04 13.74 -9.03
N PHE A 290 9.23 14.99 -8.56
CA PHE A 290 8.30 15.77 -7.74
C PHE A 290 8.71 17.25 -7.71
N THR A 291 7.88 18.12 -7.14
CA THR A 291 8.22 19.53 -6.87
C THR A 291 8.29 19.79 -5.37
N HIS A 292 9.28 20.58 -4.93
CA HIS A 292 9.53 20.88 -3.51
C HIS A 292 9.25 22.33 -3.12
N ARG A 293 9.11 23.24 -4.08
CA ARG A 293 8.82 24.67 -3.85
C ARG A 293 7.33 24.95 -4.03
N LEU A 294 6.50 24.33 -3.20
CA LEU A 294 5.06 24.57 -3.22
C LEU A 294 4.73 25.81 -2.39
N THR A 295 4.09 26.80 -3.01
CA THR A 295 3.31 27.79 -2.26
C THR A 295 2.09 27.09 -1.66
N GLU A 296 1.40 27.76 -0.72
CA GLU A 296 0.17 27.22 -0.14
C GLU A 296 -0.90 26.92 -1.22
N GLU A 297 -1.08 27.84 -2.18
CA GLU A 297 -1.99 27.65 -3.32
C GLU A 297 -1.60 26.45 -4.19
N TYR A 298 -0.32 26.32 -4.52
CA TYR A 298 0.14 25.17 -5.31
C TYR A 298 0.03 23.86 -4.53
N ALA A 299 0.21 23.86 -3.20
CA ALA A 299 -0.01 22.68 -2.38
C ALA A 299 -1.48 22.22 -2.43
N ILE A 300 -2.44 23.15 -2.42
CA ILE A 300 -3.87 22.84 -2.59
C ILE A 300 -4.11 22.20 -3.96
N ILE A 301 -3.58 22.79 -5.04
CA ILE A 301 -3.72 22.27 -6.41
C ILE A 301 -3.16 20.85 -6.51
N VAL A 302 -1.95 20.61 -5.99
CA VAL A 302 -1.30 19.30 -6.01
C VAL A 302 -2.10 18.27 -5.21
N THR A 303 -2.67 18.65 -4.07
CA THR A 303 -3.57 17.78 -3.29
C THR A 303 -4.83 17.43 -4.08
N GLU A 304 -5.45 18.39 -4.76
CA GLU A 304 -6.65 18.14 -5.57
C GLU A 304 -6.32 17.28 -6.81
N MET A 305 -5.15 17.45 -7.43
CA MET A 305 -4.65 16.58 -8.50
C MET A 305 -4.46 15.13 -8.02
N PHE A 306 -3.82 14.95 -6.86
CA PHE A 306 -3.65 13.63 -6.24
C PHE A 306 -5.01 12.96 -6.00
N LYS A 307 -5.94 13.69 -5.40
CA LYS A 307 -7.31 13.25 -5.11
C LYS A 307 -8.03 12.78 -6.37
N ASP A 308 -7.93 13.55 -7.46
CA ASP A 308 -8.53 13.19 -8.74
C ASP A 308 -7.95 11.89 -9.31
N MET A 309 -6.61 11.78 -9.39
CA MET A 309 -5.95 10.58 -9.91
C MET A 309 -6.30 9.35 -9.07
N HIS A 310 -6.21 9.47 -7.74
CA HIS A 310 -6.51 8.39 -6.82
C HIS A 310 -7.99 7.97 -6.89
N SER A 311 -8.92 8.92 -6.96
CA SER A 311 -10.35 8.65 -7.06
C SER A 311 -10.74 7.99 -8.38
N GLN A 312 -10.17 8.43 -9.50
CA GLN A 312 -10.37 7.80 -10.80
C GLN A 312 -9.91 6.34 -10.76
N HIS A 313 -8.69 6.09 -10.26
CA HIS A 313 -8.19 4.73 -10.12
C HIS A 313 -9.04 3.90 -9.14
N SER A 314 -9.44 4.46 -8.02
CA SER A 314 -10.32 3.82 -7.03
C SER A 314 -11.65 3.36 -7.66
N LEU A 315 -12.25 4.22 -8.52
CA LEU A 315 -13.47 3.90 -9.25
C LEU A 315 -13.25 2.82 -10.32
N VAL A 316 -12.12 2.82 -11.05
CA VAL A 316 -11.76 1.73 -11.98
C VAL A 316 -11.70 0.40 -11.24
N LEU A 317 -11.04 0.37 -10.07
CA LEU A 317 -10.98 -0.84 -9.25
C LEU A 317 -12.35 -1.24 -8.69
N ALA A 318 -13.21 -0.27 -8.34
CA ALA A 318 -14.56 -0.54 -7.87
C ALA A 318 -15.43 -1.18 -8.96
N LYS A 319 -15.35 -0.68 -10.21
CA LYS A 319 -15.99 -1.31 -11.38
C LYS A 319 -15.49 -2.73 -11.60
N GLY A 320 -14.18 -2.96 -11.49
CA GLY A 320 -13.61 -4.32 -11.55
C GLY A 320 -14.11 -5.24 -10.42
N ARG A 321 -14.27 -4.72 -9.20
CA ARG A 321 -14.86 -5.46 -8.08
C ARG A 321 -16.33 -5.78 -8.28
N GLU A 322 -17.09 -4.88 -8.90
CA GLU A 322 -18.51 -5.08 -9.22
C GLU A 322 -18.72 -6.24 -10.18
N MET A 323 -17.85 -6.38 -11.19
CA MET A 323 -17.88 -7.52 -12.12
C MET A 323 -17.57 -8.86 -11.44
N ASN A 324 -16.90 -8.85 -10.28
CA ASN A 324 -16.61 -10.05 -9.51
C ASN A 324 -17.68 -10.31 -8.44
N THR A 325 -18.70 -11.09 -8.82
CA THR A 325 -19.82 -11.48 -7.94
C THR A 325 -19.56 -12.78 -7.15
N THR A 326 -18.45 -13.47 -7.39
CA THR A 326 -18.14 -14.78 -6.78
C THR A 326 -17.22 -14.68 -5.56
N ASN A 327 -16.84 -13.46 -5.15
CA ASN A 327 -15.95 -13.27 -4.00
C ASN A 327 -16.63 -13.70 -2.69
N LYS A 328 -16.09 -14.76 -2.08
CA LYS A 328 -16.63 -15.36 -0.86
C LYS A 328 -16.54 -14.44 0.37
N SER A 329 -15.63 -13.45 0.37
CA SER A 329 -15.48 -12.52 1.50
C SER A 329 -16.49 -11.39 1.51
N ASP A 330 -17.17 -11.12 0.39
CA ASP A 330 -18.15 -10.03 0.30
C ASP A 330 -19.33 -10.32 1.24
N THR A 331 -19.84 -9.27 1.87
CA THR A 331 -21.06 -9.37 2.68
C THR A 331 -22.27 -9.62 1.79
N ALA A 332 -23.39 -10.01 2.40
CA ALA A 332 -24.64 -10.20 1.66
C ALA A 332 -25.09 -8.91 0.96
N ARG A 333 -24.97 -7.75 1.64
CA ARG A 333 -25.34 -6.47 1.03
C ARG A 333 -24.44 -6.13 -0.14
N VAL A 334 -23.12 -6.26 0.00
CA VAL A 334 -22.17 -5.95 -1.08
C VAL A 334 -22.43 -6.84 -2.29
N LYS A 335 -22.66 -8.15 -2.10
CA LYS A 335 -23.01 -9.06 -3.21
C LYS A 335 -24.29 -8.61 -3.93
N CYS A 336 -25.33 -8.27 -3.17
CA CYS A 336 -26.58 -7.77 -3.73
C CYS A 336 -26.35 -6.50 -4.57
N LEU A 337 -25.62 -5.52 -4.03
CA LEU A 337 -25.29 -4.28 -4.75
C LEU A 337 -24.51 -4.54 -6.04
N LYS A 338 -23.59 -5.51 -6.05
CA LYS A 338 -22.84 -5.89 -7.26
C LYS A 338 -23.74 -6.52 -8.32
N ILE A 339 -24.59 -7.48 -7.93
CA ILE A 339 -25.55 -8.14 -8.84
C ILE A 339 -26.49 -7.10 -9.47
N MET A 340 -26.96 -6.14 -8.67
CA MET A 340 -27.84 -5.07 -9.10
C MET A 340 -27.12 -3.94 -9.87
N LYS A 341 -25.79 -4.02 -10.05
CA LYS A 341 -24.94 -2.98 -10.68
C LYS A 341 -25.05 -1.60 -10.00
N GLN A 342 -25.15 -1.61 -8.67
CA GLN A 342 -25.27 -0.42 -7.82
C GLN A 342 -23.99 -0.11 -7.05
N TYR A 343 -23.06 -1.08 -6.95
CA TYR A 343 -21.83 -0.95 -6.16
C TYR A 343 -20.92 0.17 -6.67
N ALA A 344 -20.59 0.19 -7.96
CA ALA A 344 -19.71 1.22 -8.52
C ALA A 344 -20.33 2.63 -8.53
N PRO A 345 -21.63 2.80 -8.87
CA PRO A 345 -22.31 4.09 -8.70
C PRO A 345 -22.31 4.61 -7.26
N MET A 346 -22.60 3.76 -6.28
CA MET A 346 -22.52 4.14 -4.86
C MET A 346 -21.09 4.50 -4.45
N TRP A 347 -20.10 3.77 -4.96
CA TRP A 347 -18.67 4.07 -4.72
C TRP A 347 -18.29 5.47 -5.21
N GLU A 348 -18.73 5.85 -6.41
CA GLU A 348 -18.48 7.19 -6.95
C GLU A 348 -19.10 8.29 -6.06
N LEU A 349 -20.31 8.07 -5.55
CA LEU A 349 -20.98 9.01 -4.66
C LEU A 349 -20.26 9.13 -3.32
N LEU A 350 -19.72 8.03 -2.79
CA LEU A 350 -18.89 8.05 -1.58
C LEU A 350 -17.60 8.86 -1.78
N LEU A 351 -16.91 8.69 -2.93
CA LEU A 351 -15.73 9.50 -3.27
C LEU A 351 -16.05 11.00 -3.25
N LYS A 352 -17.22 11.40 -3.78
CA LYS A 352 -17.69 12.79 -3.77
C LYS A 352 -18.06 13.26 -2.36
N TYR A 353 -18.82 12.46 -1.61
CA TYR A 353 -19.30 12.80 -0.27
C TYR A 353 -18.16 13.09 0.71
N PHE A 354 -17.10 12.28 0.64
CA PHE A 354 -15.92 12.42 1.49
C PHE A 354 -14.80 13.28 0.86
N ARG A 355 -15.12 14.05 -0.20
CA ARG A 355 -14.17 14.98 -0.84
C ARG A 355 -12.85 14.32 -1.25
N CYS A 356 -12.91 13.05 -1.67
CA CYS A 356 -11.79 12.34 -2.24
C CYS A 356 -11.56 12.73 -3.72
N MET A 357 -12.54 13.36 -4.36
CA MET A 357 -12.43 13.95 -5.70
C MET A 357 -12.23 15.46 -5.58
N SER A 358 -11.56 16.06 -6.57
CA SER A 358 -11.37 17.49 -6.59
C SER A 358 -12.69 18.25 -6.67
N SER A 359 -12.75 19.36 -5.94
CA SER A 359 -13.83 20.33 -6.05
C SER A 359 -13.66 21.26 -7.26
N MET A 360 -12.44 21.35 -7.80
CA MET A 360 -12.07 22.28 -8.88
C MET A 360 -12.80 22.00 -10.21
N LYS A 361 -13.23 20.76 -10.46
CA LYS A 361 -14.02 20.41 -11.67
C LYS A 361 -15.50 20.80 -11.59
N SER A 362 -15.98 21.25 -10.43
CA SER A 362 -17.40 21.59 -10.24
C SER A 362 -17.79 23.02 -10.61
N SER A 363 -16.82 23.89 -10.91
CA SER A 363 -17.04 25.31 -11.22
C SER A 363 -17.04 25.68 -12.71
N SER A 364 -16.62 24.78 -13.62
CA SER A 364 -16.56 25.12 -15.05
C SER A 364 -17.91 25.07 -15.78
N SER A 365 -18.98 24.60 -15.12
CA SER A 365 -20.34 24.58 -15.68
C SER A 365 -21.20 25.79 -15.31
N ARG A 366 -20.65 26.82 -14.65
CA ARG A 366 -21.36 28.07 -14.31
C ARG A 366 -20.84 29.32 -15.02
N ILE A 367 -19.95 29.18 -16.00
CA ILE A 367 -19.47 30.30 -16.84
C ILE A 367 -19.77 29.99 -18.31
N LYS A 368 -21.06 29.76 -18.60
CA LYS A 368 -21.66 29.87 -19.95
C LYS A 368 -23.15 30.14 -19.76
N GLU A 369 -23.45 31.34 -19.30
CA GLU A 369 -24.73 32.03 -19.45
C GLU A 369 -24.55 33.42 -18.84
N ASN A 370 -24.03 34.31 -19.67
CA ASN A 370 -24.34 35.74 -19.72
C ASN A 370 -24.10 36.19 -21.15
#